data_AF-A0A2E0K2E0-F1
#
_entry.id   AF-A0A2E0K2E0-F1
#
_cell.length_a   1.000
_cell.length_b   1.000
_cell.length_c   1.000
_cell.angle_alpha   90.00
_cell.angle_beta   90.00
_cell.angle_gamma   90.00
#
_symmetry.space_group_name_H-M   'P 1'
#
loop_
_entity.id
_entity.type
_entity.pdbx_description
1 polymer ?
#
loop_
_entity_poly.entity_id
_entity_poly.type
_entity_poly.pdbx_seq_one_letter_code
_entity_poly.pdbx_strand_id
1 'polypeptide(L)'
;EPNQKPEVSAPGVDIISTSDPSFSIPYSLSTGTSDSTVFVTGALALILERHGAALDTIDDPYEMIMLVKQALADSCQPNALQGGEHHSRWGYGVLDAVAWERAVADAIVA
;
A
#
# COMPACT_ATOMS: atom_id res chain seq x y z
N GLU A 1 3.30 14.97 6.00
CA GLU A 1 3.40 15.11 4.54
C GLU A 1 3.56 13.72 3.93
N PRO A 2 2.57 13.15 3.21
CA PRO A 2 2.52 11.73 2.82
C PRO A 2 3.19 11.40 1.47
N ASN A 3 3.89 12.36 0.86
CA ASN A 3 4.43 12.26 -0.49
C ASN A 3 5.93 11.89 -0.56
N GLN A 4 6.57 11.61 0.58
CA GLN A 4 8.00 11.28 0.62
C GLN A 4 8.26 9.90 0.01
N LYS A 5 9.42 9.72 -0.65
CA LYS A 5 9.74 8.49 -1.40
C LYS A 5 10.77 7.60 -0.69
N PRO A 6 10.59 6.26 -0.72
CA PRO A 6 9.34 5.58 -1.05
C PRO A 6 8.26 5.94 -0.02
N GLU A 7 6.98 5.81 -0.35
CA GLU A 7 5.90 6.08 0.62
C GLU A 7 5.76 4.88 1.58
N VAL A 8 5.72 3.67 1.02
CA VAL A 8 5.55 2.42 1.79
C VAL A 8 6.50 1.35 1.24
N SER A 9 6.88 0.41 2.10
CA SER A 9 7.55 -0.83 1.73
C SER A 9 6.59 -2.03 1.82
N ALA A 10 6.76 -3.02 0.95
CA ALA A 10 5.96 -4.24 0.97
C ALA A 10 6.81 -5.44 0.54
N PRO A 11 6.38 -6.70 0.80
CA PRO A 11 7.12 -7.89 0.38
C PRO A 11 7.44 -7.86 -1.12
N GLY A 12 8.71 -8.08 -1.48
CA GLY A 12 9.15 -8.04 -2.88
C GLY A 12 10.39 -8.87 -3.13
N VAL A 13 10.66 -9.85 -2.27
CA VAL A 13 11.79 -10.78 -2.39
C VAL A 13 11.21 -12.19 -2.35
N ASP A 14 11.62 -13.03 -3.29
CA ASP A 14 11.19 -14.43 -3.43
C ASP A 14 9.66 -14.60 -3.42
N ILE A 15 8.97 -13.72 -4.15
CA ILE A 15 7.51 -13.77 -4.28
C ILE A 15 7.15 -14.85 -5.29
N ILE A 16 6.36 -15.84 -4.83
CA ILE A 16 5.80 -16.87 -5.71
C ILE A 16 4.54 -16.31 -6.35
N SER A 17 4.49 -16.33 -7.68
CA SER A 17 3.30 -15.93 -8.43
C SER A 17 3.12 -16.79 -9.69
N THR A 18 1.99 -16.59 -10.37
CA THR A 18 1.69 -17.23 -11.65
C THR A 18 2.72 -16.82 -12.71
N SER A 19 3.07 -17.77 -13.56
CA SER A 19 3.98 -17.59 -14.69
C SER A 19 3.31 -18.06 -15.99
N ASP A 20 4.09 -18.22 -17.06
CA ASP A 20 3.59 -18.68 -18.36
C ASP A 20 2.86 -20.04 -18.22
N PRO A 21 1.58 -20.14 -18.62
CA PRO A 21 0.79 -21.37 -18.51
C PRO A 21 1.30 -22.51 -19.41
N SER A 22 2.20 -22.24 -20.36
CA SER A 22 2.82 -23.26 -21.22
C SER A 22 3.94 -24.05 -20.52
N PHE A 23 4.44 -23.57 -19.38
CA PHE A 23 5.46 -24.28 -18.60
C PHE A 23 4.86 -25.47 -17.84
N SER A 24 5.68 -26.49 -17.58
CA SER A 24 5.26 -27.65 -16.78
C SER A 24 4.89 -27.29 -15.34
N ILE A 25 5.47 -26.20 -14.81
CA ILE A 25 5.09 -25.55 -13.55
C ILE A 25 4.79 -24.08 -13.88
N PRO A 26 3.52 -23.64 -13.91
CA PRO A 26 3.13 -22.29 -14.30
C PRO A 26 3.24 -21.30 -13.13
N TYR A 27 4.31 -21.43 -12.32
CA TYR A 27 4.61 -20.57 -11.18
C TYR A 27 6.10 -20.27 -11.15
N SER A 28 6.47 -19.06 -10.74
CA SER A 28 7.86 -18.62 -10.64
C SER A 28 8.10 -17.77 -9.40
N LEU A 29 9.36 -17.72 -8.98
CA LEU A 29 9.86 -16.78 -7.97
C LEU A 29 10.40 -15.53 -8.65
N SER A 30 10.04 -14.35 -8.14
CA SER A 30 10.62 -13.08 -8.56
C SER A 30 11.00 -12.20 -7.37
N THR A 31 11.90 -11.25 -7.62
CA THR A 31 12.36 -10.26 -6.64
C THR A 31 12.44 -8.90 -7.31
N GLY A 32 11.82 -7.89 -6.70
CA GLY A 32 11.87 -6.51 -7.15
C GLY A 32 10.79 -5.65 -6.53
N THR A 33 10.93 -4.33 -6.68
CA THR A 33 9.90 -3.38 -6.25
C THR A 33 8.61 -3.50 -7.08
N SER A 34 8.70 -4.07 -8.29
CA SER A 34 7.53 -4.47 -9.09
C SER A 34 6.64 -5.46 -8.32
N ASP A 35 7.25 -6.42 -7.62
CA ASP A 35 6.52 -7.39 -6.80
C ASP A 35 5.98 -6.74 -5.52
N SER A 36 6.74 -5.84 -4.89
CA SER A 36 6.20 -5.02 -3.78
C SER A 36 4.97 -4.21 -4.18
N THR A 37 4.93 -3.72 -5.42
CA THR A 37 3.85 -2.87 -5.91
C THR A 37 2.52 -3.62 -5.95
N VAL A 38 2.51 -4.92 -6.27
CA VAL A 38 1.25 -5.68 -6.37
C VAL A 38 0.56 -5.86 -5.02
N PHE A 39 1.31 -5.93 -3.91
CA PHE A 39 0.71 -6.01 -2.57
C PHE A 39 0.03 -4.69 -2.18
N VAL A 40 0.68 -3.56 -2.45
CA VAL A 40 0.09 -2.23 -2.19
C VAL A 40 -1.13 -2.00 -3.07
N THR A 41 -1.05 -2.32 -4.35
CA THR A 41 -2.18 -2.21 -5.29
C THR A 41 -3.34 -3.12 -4.92
N GLY A 42 -3.07 -4.37 -4.53
CA GLY A 42 -4.10 -5.30 -4.08
C GLY A 42 -4.82 -4.81 -2.82
N ALA A 43 -4.08 -4.29 -1.85
CA ALA A 43 -4.66 -3.68 -0.66
C ALA A 43 -5.52 -2.45 -1.01
N LEU A 44 -5.02 -1.55 -1.85
CA LEU A 44 -5.76 -0.38 -2.32
C LEU A 44 -7.05 -0.78 -3.05
N ALA A 45 -7.00 -1.79 -3.92
CA ALA A 45 -8.17 -2.26 -4.64
C ALA A 45 -9.28 -2.75 -3.70
N LEU A 46 -8.94 -3.49 -2.64
CA LEU A 46 -9.90 -3.95 -1.62
C LEU A 46 -10.46 -2.77 -0.79
N ILE A 47 -9.64 -1.78 -0.49
CA ILE A 47 -10.08 -0.56 0.20
C ILE A 47 -11.07 0.21 -0.67
N LEU A 48 -10.76 0.38 -1.96
CA LEU A 48 -11.65 1.05 -2.92
C LEU A 48 -12.94 0.26 -3.17
N GLU A 49 -12.87 -1.08 -3.22
CA GLU A 49 -14.06 -1.92 -3.31
C GLU A 49 -15.01 -1.69 -2.12
N ARG A 50 -14.45 -1.54 -0.91
CA ARG A 50 -15.24 -1.38 0.31
C ARG A 50 -15.74 0.04 0.55
N HIS A 51 -14.90 1.05 0.32
CA HIS A 51 -15.11 2.44 0.74
C HIS A 51 -15.20 3.43 -0.43
N GLY A 52 -15.05 2.98 -1.68
CA GLY A 52 -15.00 3.84 -2.87
C GLY A 52 -16.21 4.77 -3.00
N ALA A 53 -17.42 4.26 -2.74
CA ALA A 53 -18.63 5.09 -2.80
C ALA A 53 -18.66 6.24 -1.78
N ALA A 54 -18.00 6.09 -0.63
CA ALA A 54 -17.88 7.16 0.36
C ALA A 54 -16.74 8.12 0.02
N LEU A 55 -15.62 7.60 -0.48
CA LEU A 55 -14.52 8.41 -1.01
C LEU A 55 -14.96 9.29 -2.19
N ASP A 56 -15.85 8.78 -3.05
CA ASP A 56 -16.43 9.51 -4.19
C ASP A 56 -17.31 10.71 -3.78
N THR A 57 -17.64 10.86 -2.49
CA THR A 57 -18.34 12.06 -1.98
C THR A 57 -17.41 13.24 -1.73
N ILE A 58 -16.09 13.03 -1.81
CA ILE A 58 -15.08 14.09 -1.69
C ILE A 58 -14.95 14.76 -3.07
N ASP A 59 -15.34 16.03 -3.15
CA ASP A 59 -15.44 16.77 -4.41
C ASP A 59 -14.09 16.97 -5.12
N ASP A 60 -13.00 17.14 -4.38
CA ASP A 60 -11.66 17.29 -4.94
C ASP A 60 -10.92 15.93 -5.00
N PRO A 61 -10.63 15.40 -6.20
CA PRO A 61 -9.85 14.18 -6.35
C PRO A 61 -8.47 14.25 -5.68
N TYR A 62 -7.86 15.44 -5.63
CA TYR A 62 -6.58 15.62 -4.96
C TYR A 62 -6.70 15.44 -3.44
N GLU A 63 -7.74 16.01 -2.82
CA GLU A 63 -8.01 15.83 -1.39
C GLU A 63 -8.28 14.37 -1.05
N MET A 64 -9.08 13.67 -1.86
CA MET A 64 -9.33 12.23 -1.72
C MET A 64 -8.03 11.43 -1.79
N ILE A 65 -7.16 11.71 -2.77
CA ILE A 65 -5.85 11.05 -2.89
C ILE A 65 -4.99 11.33 -1.65
N MET A 66 -4.94 12.57 -1.19
CA MET A 66 -4.15 12.96 -0.03
C MET A 66 -4.65 12.28 1.26
N LEU A 67 -5.97 12.14 1.44
CA LEU A 67 -6.56 11.39 2.54
C LEU A 67 -6.09 9.94 2.52
N VAL A 68 -6.23 9.25 1.39
CA VAL A 68 -5.85 7.83 1.25
C VAL A 68 -4.34 7.64 1.48
N LYS A 69 -3.51 8.57 1.00
CA LYS A 69 -2.06 8.53 1.18
C LYS A 69 -1.62 8.86 2.61
N GLN A 70 -2.30 9.79 3.26
CA GLN A 70 -2.04 10.11 4.66
C GLN A 70 -2.43 8.93 5.56
N ALA A 71 -3.61 8.32 5.31
CA ALA A 71 -4.01 7.09 5.97
C ALA A 71 -3.01 5.94 5.75
N LEU A 72 -2.40 5.83 4.55
CA LEU A 72 -1.33 4.86 4.30
C LEU A 72 -0.09 5.15 5.16
N ALA A 73 0.36 6.41 5.18
CA ALA A 73 1.53 6.82 5.96
C ALA A 73 1.35 6.54 7.47
N ASP A 74 0.18 6.88 8.01
CA ASP A 74 -0.10 6.79 9.46
C ASP A 74 -0.33 5.35 9.94
N SER A 75 -0.69 4.44 9.03
CA SER A 75 -1.01 3.04 9.35
C SER A 75 0.14 2.06 9.11
N CYS A 76 1.23 2.50 8.48
CA CYS A 76 2.39 1.64 8.21
C CYS A 76 3.02 1.12 9.51
N GLN A 77 3.52 -0.12 9.47
CA GLN A 77 4.33 -0.68 10.56
C GLN A 77 5.77 -0.17 10.45
N PRO A 78 6.28 0.62 11.42
CA PRO A 78 7.64 1.16 11.33
C PRO A 78 8.69 0.05 11.33
N ASN A 79 9.73 0.21 10.52
CA ASN A 79 10.88 -0.69 10.62
C ASN A 79 11.69 -0.39 11.89
N ALA A 80 12.20 -1.42 12.57
CA ALA A 80 13.03 -1.25 13.77
C ALA A 80 14.27 -0.37 13.54
N LEU A 81 14.78 -0.29 12.30
CA LEU A 81 15.93 0.51 11.90
C LEU A 81 15.54 1.86 11.26
N GLN A 82 14.25 2.21 11.22
CA GLN A 82 13.74 3.41 10.54
C GLN A 82 14.20 4.71 11.20
N GLY A 83 14.27 4.74 12.54
CA GLY A 83 14.80 5.88 13.31
C GLY A 83 13.97 7.17 13.27
N GLY A 84 12.76 7.14 12.69
CA GLY A 84 11.87 8.30 12.56
C GLY A 84 10.55 7.96 11.86
N GLU A 85 9.72 8.97 11.60
CA GLU A 85 8.41 8.81 10.93
C GLU A 85 8.55 8.35 9.48
N HIS A 86 9.56 8.83 8.76
CA HIS A 86 9.89 8.41 7.39
C HIS A 86 11.37 8.07 7.26
N HIS A 87 11.70 7.11 6.40
CA HIS A 87 13.07 6.79 6.04
C HIS A 87 13.23 6.54 4.53
N SER A 88 14.36 6.96 3.95
CA SER A 88 14.65 6.85 2.51
C SER A 88 14.65 5.42 1.94
N ARG A 89 14.80 4.40 2.80
CA ARG A 89 14.71 2.98 2.45
C ARG A 89 13.36 2.34 2.73
N TRP A 90 12.71 2.71 3.83
CA TRP A 90 11.52 2.00 4.34
C TRP A 90 10.21 2.77 4.10
N GLY A 91 10.30 4.04 3.71
CA GLY A 91 9.16 4.92 3.66
C GLY A 91 8.64 5.26 5.04
N TYR A 92 7.33 5.37 5.18
CA TYR A 92 6.66 5.46 6.48
C TYR A 92 6.67 4.12 7.23
N GLY A 93 6.90 3.02 6.51
CA GLY A 93 7.08 1.69 7.09
C GLY A 93 6.66 0.57 6.14
N VAL A 94 6.43 -0.61 6.70
CA VAL A 94 5.91 -1.79 6.00
C VAL A 94 4.39 -1.72 5.93
N LEU A 95 3.82 -2.05 4.76
CA LEU A 95 2.39 -2.12 4.52
C LEU A 95 1.67 -2.96 5.59
N ASP A 96 0.68 -2.35 6.24
CA ASP A 96 -0.35 -3.04 7.04
C ASP A 96 -1.71 -2.73 6.41
N ALA A 97 -2.19 -3.63 5.55
CA ALA A 97 -3.40 -3.41 4.76
C ALA A 97 -4.65 -3.26 5.64
N VAL A 98 -4.70 -3.92 6.80
CA VAL A 98 -5.84 -3.84 7.71
C VAL A 98 -5.83 -2.52 8.47
N ALA A 99 -4.67 -2.09 8.94
CA ALA A 99 -4.54 -0.77 9.57
C ALA A 99 -4.83 0.36 8.57
N TRP A 100 -4.39 0.21 7.31
CA TRP A 100 -4.66 1.18 6.25
C TRP A 100 -6.15 1.29 5.93
N GLU A 101 -6.84 0.15 5.77
CA GLU A 101 -8.29 0.14 5.54
C GLU A 101 -9.04 0.84 6.67
N ARG A 102 -8.67 0.59 7.93
CA ARG A 102 -9.28 1.25 9.10
C ARG A 102 -8.99 2.75 9.13
N ALA A 103 -7.75 3.14 8.85
CA ALA A 103 -7.38 4.56 8.81
C ALA A 103 -8.15 5.32 7.72
N VAL A 104 -8.39 4.70 6.56
CA VAL A 104 -9.26 5.26 5.52
C VAL A 104 -10.71 5.35 6.00
N ALA A 105 -11.24 4.29 6.62
CA ALA A 105 -12.59 4.29 7.16
C ALA A 105 -12.79 5.41 8.20
N ASP A 106 -11.86 5.56 9.14
CA ASP A 106 -11.91 6.59 10.18
C ASP A 106 -11.82 8.01 9.57
N ALA A 107 -10.95 8.21 8.59
CA ALA A 107 -10.77 9.51 7.93
C ALA A 107 -11.98 9.97 7.11
N ILE A 108 -12.79 9.05 6.58
CA ILE A 108 -14.02 9.38 5.84
C ILE A 108 -15.10 9.97 6.77
N VAL A 109 -15.10 9.61 8.05
CA VAL A 109 -16.14 10.05 9.03
C VAL A 109 -15.69 11.26 9.87
N ALA A 110 -14.44 11.70 9.75
CA ALA A 110 -13.84 12.78 10.51
C ALA A 110 -14.27 14.17 9.99
#